data_AF-A0A1F6GV05-F1
#
_entry.id   AF-A0A1F6GV05-F1
#
_cell.length_a   1.000
_cell.length_b   1.000
_cell.length_c   1.000
_cell.angle_alpha   90.00
_cell.angle_beta   90.00
_cell.angle_gamma   90.00
#
_symmetry.space_group_name_H-M   'P 1'
#
loop_
_entity.id
_entity.type
_entity.pdbx_description
1 polymer ?
#
loop_
_entity_poly.entity_id
_entity_poly.type
_entity_poly.pdbx_seq_one_letter_code
_entity_poly.pdbx_strand_id
1 'polypeptide(L)'
;MNAFAAYEEMGVEDNNEFGGRTVLFRKVEEGISRGRNSYDSAGKIMREERTFSDDWANIHGTKSVTNEYLFDIKIKEERTFSATYATTRLIAKTTTFFEQATGTKVRVRNDFAEEYLGYNITYYDLGVKQRMEWFYPKNELGYVQVNTFYDPSGKLIRTENLYTEKSIRFDGCSKSVFYSEGEKRLKREWFFTETYAKANNGAVRKVTVYFDNPNFPIAPKTYYFNDQDETVTPAQPFEED
;
A
#
# COMPACT_ATOMS: atom_id res chain seq x y z
N MET A 1 -6.92 3.19 49.28
CA MET A 1 -6.74 2.99 47.82
C MET A 1 -5.24 3.02 47.57
N ASN A 2 -4.63 1.88 47.26
CA ASN A 2 -3.20 1.84 46.92
C ASN A 2 -3.05 2.45 45.53
N ALA A 3 -2.25 3.50 45.41
CA ALA A 3 -1.81 4.03 44.13
C ALA A 3 -0.97 2.92 43.47
N PHE A 4 -1.55 2.21 42.51
CA PHE A 4 -0.78 1.31 41.66
C PHE A 4 0.29 2.16 40.96
N ALA A 5 1.55 1.74 41.06
CA ALA A 5 2.63 2.43 40.37
C ALA A 5 2.31 2.48 38.87
N ALA A 6 2.19 3.69 38.33
CA ALA A 6 1.88 3.94 36.93
C ALA A 6 2.87 3.27 35.98
N TYR A 7 4.12 3.13 36.42
CA TYR A 7 5.25 2.54 35.72
C TYR A 7 5.96 1.52 36.61
N GLU A 8 6.25 0.35 36.06
CA GLU A 8 6.95 -0.75 36.73
C GLU A 8 8.09 -1.24 35.83
N GLU A 9 9.33 -1.07 36.27
CA GLU A 9 10.49 -1.69 35.62
C GLU A 9 10.52 -3.17 36.01
N MET A 10 10.46 -4.05 35.00
CA MET A 10 10.39 -5.50 35.21
C MET A 10 11.77 -6.16 35.15
N GLY A 11 12.74 -5.52 34.50
CA GLY A 11 14.10 -6.04 34.40
C GLY A 11 14.97 -5.28 33.42
N VAL A 12 16.27 -5.53 33.51
CA VAL A 12 17.30 -4.99 32.62
C VAL A 12 18.14 -6.15 32.08
N GLU A 13 18.39 -6.14 30.77
CA GLU A 13 19.28 -7.10 30.10
C GLU A 13 20.46 -6.33 29.51
N ASP A 14 21.68 -6.69 29.88
CA ASP A 14 22.89 -6.13 29.28
C ASP A 14 23.32 -6.92 28.03
N ASN A 15 24.14 -6.30 27.18
CA ASN A 15 24.67 -6.87 25.93
C ASN A 15 23.58 -7.32 24.95
N ASN A 16 22.62 -6.44 24.67
CA ASN A 16 21.58 -6.68 23.66
C ASN A 16 22.15 -6.76 22.23
N GLU A 17 21.29 -6.95 21.24
CA GLU A 17 21.63 -7.01 19.80
C GLU A 17 22.33 -5.74 19.25
N PHE A 18 22.34 -4.64 20.01
CA PHE A 18 23.00 -3.39 19.68
C PHE A 18 24.26 -3.12 20.54
N GLY A 19 24.71 -4.10 21.33
CA GLY A 19 25.86 -3.98 22.23
C GLY A 19 25.63 -3.09 23.45
N GLY A 20 24.37 -2.71 23.73
CA GLY A 20 23.98 -1.90 24.88
C GLY A 20 23.06 -2.66 25.83
N ARG A 21 22.12 -1.94 26.45
CA ARG A 21 21.18 -2.48 27.43
C ARG A 21 19.74 -2.47 26.94
N THR A 22 18.93 -3.36 27.47
CA THR A 22 17.49 -3.42 27.23
C THR A 22 16.76 -3.24 28.56
N VAL A 23 15.77 -2.34 28.60
CA VAL A 23 14.89 -2.17 29.76
C VAL A 23 13.51 -2.74 29.44
N LEU A 24 13.06 -3.67 30.25
CA LEU A 24 11.71 -4.25 30.22
C LEU A 24 10.84 -3.53 31.25
N PHE A 25 9.64 -3.13 30.86
CA PHE A 25 8.75 -2.39 31.74
C PHE A 25 7.28 -2.66 31.46
N ARG A 26 6.43 -2.23 32.38
CA ARG A 26 4.97 -2.20 32.27
C ARG A 26 4.47 -0.80 32.62
N LYS A 27 3.43 -0.33 31.94
CA LYS A 27 2.84 0.99 32.19
C LYS A 27 1.32 0.94 32.03
N VAL A 28 0.63 0.64 33.14
CA VAL A 28 -0.80 0.28 33.13
C VAL A 28 -1.69 1.43 32.69
N GLU A 29 -1.34 2.67 33.06
CA GLU A 29 -2.11 3.88 32.68
C GLU A 29 -2.14 4.12 31.17
N GLU A 30 -1.12 3.67 30.45
CA GLU A 30 -1.04 3.74 28.98
C GLU A 30 -1.50 2.43 28.31
N GLY A 31 -2.03 1.48 29.09
CA GLY A 31 -2.42 0.15 28.61
C GLY A 31 -1.25 -0.73 28.18
N ILE A 32 0.00 -0.35 28.43
CA ILE A 32 1.19 -1.11 28.05
C ILE A 32 1.33 -2.28 29.02
N SER A 33 0.96 -3.47 28.55
CA SER A 33 1.11 -4.72 29.30
C SER A 33 2.56 -5.20 29.28
N ARG A 34 3.29 -4.94 28.20
CA ARG A 34 4.72 -5.23 28.06
C ARG A 34 5.41 -4.20 27.18
N GLY A 35 6.39 -3.51 27.74
CA GLY A 35 7.28 -2.56 27.06
C GLY A 35 8.72 -3.07 27.05
N ARG A 36 9.44 -2.80 25.97
CA ARG A 36 10.87 -3.08 25.83
C ARG A 36 11.54 -1.89 25.14
N ASN A 37 12.58 -1.34 25.76
CA ASN A 37 13.44 -0.31 25.16
C ASN A 37 14.85 -0.85 25.04
N SER A 38 15.37 -0.94 23.82
CA SER A 38 16.75 -1.37 23.56
C SER A 38 17.60 -0.16 23.22
N TYR A 39 18.72 -0.03 23.91
CA TYR A 39 19.70 1.04 23.75
C TYR A 39 21.03 0.49 23.21
N ASP A 40 21.80 1.30 22.51
CA ASP A 40 23.17 0.98 22.12
C ASP A 40 24.16 1.17 23.29
N SER A 41 25.45 0.92 23.04
CA SER A 41 26.52 1.11 24.04
C SER A 41 26.72 2.57 24.48
N ALA A 42 26.23 3.54 23.70
CA ALA A 42 26.27 4.96 24.02
C ALA A 42 25.00 5.44 24.76
N GLY A 43 24.05 4.54 25.02
CA GLY A 43 22.78 4.85 25.68
C GLY A 43 21.73 5.47 24.76
N LYS A 44 21.95 5.49 23.44
CA LYS A 44 20.95 5.94 22.46
C LYS A 44 19.90 4.87 22.22
N ILE A 45 18.66 5.29 22.00
CA ILE A 45 17.57 4.35 21.75
C ILE A 45 17.67 3.79 20.33
N MET A 46 17.62 2.47 20.21
CA MET A 46 17.69 1.76 18.93
C MET A 46 16.35 1.11 18.57
N ARG A 47 15.60 0.65 19.57
CA ARG A 47 14.32 -0.02 19.36
C ARG A 47 13.37 0.15 20.54
N GLU A 48 12.11 0.42 20.25
CA GLU A 48 11.02 0.41 21.22
C GLU A 48 9.97 -0.61 20.80
N GLU A 49 9.55 -1.45 21.72
CA GLU A 49 8.46 -2.40 21.51
C GLU A 49 7.42 -2.17 22.61
N ARG A 50 6.16 -2.09 22.21
CA ARG A 50 5.00 -1.92 23.08
C ARG A 50 3.96 -2.95 22.71
N THR A 51 3.54 -3.75 23.68
CA THR A 51 2.36 -4.61 23.58
C THR A 51 1.32 -4.07 24.56
N PHE A 52 0.10 -3.89 24.07
CA PHE A 52 -1.01 -3.36 24.84
C PHE A 52 -1.86 -4.49 25.43
N SER A 53 -2.58 -4.22 26.52
CA SER A 53 -3.62 -5.15 27.00
C SER A 53 -4.74 -5.27 25.97
N ASP A 54 -5.46 -6.39 25.98
CA ASP A 54 -6.55 -6.62 25.03
C ASP A 54 -7.67 -5.57 25.18
N ASP A 55 -8.00 -5.18 26.42
CA ASP A 55 -9.00 -4.13 26.69
C ASP A 55 -8.59 -2.81 26.02
N TRP A 56 -7.33 -2.39 26.22
CA TRP A 56 -6.82 -1.16 25.61
C TRP A 56 -6.75 -1.28 24.09
N ALA A 57 -6.26 -2.41 23.57
CA ALA A 57 -6.16 -2.67 22.14
C ALA A 57 -7.52 -2.71 21.44
N ASN A 58 -8.58 -3.18 22.12
CA ASN A 58 -9.93 -3.18 21.58
C ASN A 58 -10.52 -1.77 21.55
N ILE A 59 -10.22 -0.92 22.54
CA ILE A 59 -10.69 0.47 22.60
C ILE A 59 -9.94 1.36 21.59
N HIS A 60 -8.61 1.24 21.52
CA HIS A 60 -7.75 2.12 20.72
C HIS A 60 -7.33 1.51 19.38
N GLY A 61 -7.70 0.26 19.12
CA GLY A 61 -7.45 -0.46 17.88
C GLY A 61 -6.03 -1.01 17.71
N THR A 62 -5.09 -0.72 18.61
CA THR A 62 -3.67 -1.09 18.44
C THR A 62 -3.25 -2.15 19.45
N LYS A 63 -2.79 -3.29 18.97
CA LYS A 63 -2.29 -4.41 19.79
C LYS A 63 -0.82 -4.27 20.13
N SER A 64 -0.01 -3.82 19.18
CA SER A 64 1.41 -3.58 19.41
C SER A 64 1.99 -2.51 18.50
N VAL A 65 3.04 -1.85 18.97
CA VAL A 65 3.85 -0.91 18.19
C VAL A 65 5.32 -1.24 18.38
N THR A 66 6.06 -1.32 17.28
CA THR A 66 7.53 -1.40 17.29
C THR A 66 8.11 -0.21 16.54
N ASN A 67 8.97 0.56 17.18
CA ASN A 67 9.75 1.63 16.54
C ASN A 67 11.21 1.20 16.46
N GLU A 68 11.85 1.45 15.32
CA GLU A 68 13.29 1.29 15.13
C GLU A 68 13.90 2.65 14.83
N TYR A 69 15.09 2.90 15.38
CA TYR A 69 15.79 4.18 15.32
C TYR A 69 17.22 4.01 14.80
N LEU A 70 17.72 5.05 14.15
CA LEU A 70 19.13 5.21 13.76
C LEU A 70 19.56 6.62 14.13
N PHE A 71 20.56 6.75 15.01
CA PHE A 71 21.02 8.05 15.52
C PHE A 71 19.89 8.95 16.03
N ASP A 72 18.99 8.40 16.86
CA ASP A 72 17.82 9.09 17.43
C ASP A 72 16.72 9.46 16.40
N ILE A 73 16.90 9.11 15.13
CA ILE A 73 15.92 9.32 14.06
C ILE A 73 15.13 8.02 13.88
N LYS A 74 13.79 8.10 14.00
CA LYS A 74 12.91 6.96 13.73
C LYS A 74 13.03 6.59 12.26
N ILE A 75 13.38 5.33 11.96
CA ILE A 75 13.54 4.81 10.59
C ILE A 75 12.40 3.86 10.19
N LYS A 76 11.73 3.25 11.17
CA LYS A 76 10.62 2.34 10.95
C LYS A 76 9.64 2.36 12.13
N GLU A 77 8.35 2.32 11.83
CA GLU A 77 7.28 2.09 12.80
C GLU A 77 6.39 0.96 12.28
N GLU A 78 6.18 -0.05 13.09
CA GLU A 78 5.38 -1.21 12.78
C GLU A 78 4.24 -1.31 13.79
N ARG A 79 3.00 -1.20 13.31
CA ARG A 79 1.78 -1.22 14.13
C ARG A 79 0.93 -2.43 13.75
N THR A 80 0.65 -3.27 14.74
CA THR A 80 -0.30 -4.39 14.59
C THR A 80 -1.60 -4.01 15.26
N PHE A 81 -2.71 -4.16 14.56
CA PHE A 81 -4.02 -3.78 15.06
C PHE A 81 -4.69 -4.93 15.82
N SER A 82 -5.63 -4.60 16.71
CA SER A 82 -6.49 -5.60 17.36
C SER A 82 -7.38 -6.27 16.32
N ALA A 83 -7.86 -7.49 16.61
CA ALA A 83 -8.72 -8.23 15.68
C ALA A 83 -9.98 -7.43 15.31
N THR A 84 -10.63 -6.81 16.30
CA THR A 84 -11.83 -5.98 16.08
C THR A 84 -11.55 -4.81 15.13
N TYR A 85 -10.43 -4.10 15.32
CA TYR A 85 -10.04 -3.01 14.44
C TYR A 85 -9.68 -3.51 13.05
N ALA A 86 -8.91 -4.61 12.97
CA ALA A 86 -8.48 -5.20 11.72
C ALA A 86 -9.65 -5.65 10.87
N THR A 87 -10.67 -6.30 11.45
CA THR A 87 -11.90 -6.68 10.73
C THR A 87 -12.69 -5.45 10.27
N THR A 88 -12.78 -4.40 11.09
CA THR A 88 -13.56 -3.19 10.77
C THR A 88 -12.90 -2.34 9.68
N ARG A 89 -11.57 -2.20 9.72
CA ARG A 89 -10.79 -1.35 8.80
C ARG A 89 -10.13 -2.13 7.68
N LEU A 90 -10.27 -3.46 7.69
CA LEU A 90 -9.61 -4.40 6.78
C LEU A 90 -8.07 -4.33 6.81
N ILE A 91 -7.45 -3.74 7.84
CA ILE A 91 -5.98 -3.61 7.95
C ILE A 91 -5.51 -4.31 9.23
N ALA A 92 -4.70 -5.37 9.09
CA ALA A 92 -4.11 -6.07 10.22
C ALA A 92 -2.83 -5.40 10.72
N LYS A 93 -2.06 -4.80 9.81
CA LYS A 93 -0.75 -4.23 10.13
C LYS A 93 -0.40 -3.06 9.22
N THR A 94 0.25 -2.05 9.79
CA THR A 94 0.87 -0.95 9.05
C THR A 94 2.34 -0.87 9.38
N THR A 95 3.19 -0.83 8.35
CA THR A 95 4.63 -0.56 8.48
C THR A 95 4.97 0.75 7.78
N THR A 96 5.38 1.75 8.55
CA THR A 96 5.85 3.04 8.05
C THR A 96 7.36 3.08 8.06
N PHE A 97 7.96 3.53 6.96
CA PHE A 97 9.39 3.74 6.81
C PHE A 97 9.67 5.22 6.63
N PHE A 98 10.77 5.66 7.23
CA PHE A 98 11.21 7.04 7.26
C PHE A 98 12.62 7.15 6.67
N GLU A 99 12.91 8.30 6.07
CA GLU A 99 14.22 8.65 5.56
C GLU A 99 15.20 8.90 6.73
N GLN A 100 16.44 8.42 6.59
CA GLN A 100 17.38 8.32 7.70
C GLN A 100 17.95 9.66 8.16
N ALA A 101 18.06 10.67 7.29
CA ALA A 101 18.62 11.97 7.64
C ALA A 101 17.60 12.94 8.25
N THR A 102 16.34 12.84 7.83
CA THR A 102 15.29 13.83 8.13
C THR A 102 14.16 13.25 8.98
N GLY A 103 14.02 11.92 9.05
CA GLY A 103 12.86 11.28 9.66
C GLY A 103 11.56 11.49 8.86
N THR A 104 11.66 11.94 7.60
CA THR A 104 10.48 12.15 6.75
C THR A 104 9.92 10.81 6.28
N LYS A 105 8.60 10.65 6.34
CA LYS A 105 7.92 9.44 5.84
C LYS A 105 8.14 9.26 4.35
N VAL A 106 8.64 8.09 3.94
CA VAL A 106 8.92 7.75 2.52
C VAL A 106 8.09 6.59 2.00
N ARG A 107 7.67 5.67 2.89
CA ARG A 107 6.93 4.48 2.48
C ARG A 107 5.99 4.01 3.57
N VAL A 108 4.77 3.62 3.22
CA VAL A 108 3.81 2.98 4.13
C VAL A 108 3.32 1.71 3.47
N ARG A 109 3.47 0.58 4.16
CA ARG A 109 2.89 -0.71 3.77
C ARG A 109 1.70 -1.01 4.68
N ASN A 110 0.56 -1.36 4.12
CA ASN A 110 -0.59 -1.88 4.86
C ASN A 110 -0.85 -3.32 4.44
N ASP A 111 -0.75 -4.25 5.39
CA ASP A 111 -1.15 -5.64 5.21
C ASP A 111 -2.60 -5.78 5.66
N PHE A 112 -3.47 -6.28 4.76
CA PHE A 112 -4.89 -6.37 5.03
C PHE A 112 -5.24 -7.56 5.92
N ALA A 113 -6.40 -7.45 6.60
CA ALA A 113 -6.84 -8.46 7.56
C ALA A 113 -7.14 -9.80 6.90
N GLU A 114 -7.69 -9.75 5.69
CA GLU A 114 -7.98 -10.93 4.88
C GLU A 114 -6.90 -11.14 3.83
N GLU A 115 -6.32 -12.34 3.77
CA GLU A 115 -5.19 -12.61 2.90
C GLU A 115 -5.54 -12.45 1.40
N TYR A 116 -6.80 -12.66 1.01
CA TYR A 116 -7.25 -12.47 -0.37
C TYR A 116 -7.28 -11.00 -0.81
N LEU A 117 -7.37 -10.07 0.15
CA LEU A 117 -7.28 -8.63 -0.12
C LEU A 117 -5.83 -8.19 -0.38
N GLY A 118 -4.84 -8.98 0.08
CA GLY A 118 -3.42 -8.74 -0.14
C GLY A 118 -2.85 -7.60 0.70
N TYR A 119 -2.12 -6.68 0.07
CA TYR A 119 -1.51 -5.53 0.76
C TYR A 119 -1.36 -4.34 -0.19
N ASN A 120 -1.15 -3.14 0.37
CA ASN A 120 -0.74 -1.98 -0.42
C ASN A 120 0.57 -1.35 0.08
N ILE A 121 1.26 -0.67 -0.81
CA ILE A 121 2.44 0.14 -0.53
C ILE A 121 2.22 1.53 -1.08
N THR A 122 2.32 2.55 -0.23
CA THR A 122 2.28 3.97 -0.61
C THR A 122 3.67 4.57 -0.50
N TYR A 123 4.12 5.23 -1.55
CA TYR A 123 5.39 5.94 -1.61
C TYR A 123 5.15 7.44 -1.50
N TYR A 124 6.01 8.10 -0.74
CA TYR A 124 5.97 9.52 -0.48
C TYR A 124 7.31 10.16 -0.88
N ASP A 125 7.23 11.36 -1.41
CA ASP A 125 8.39 12.24 -1.64
C ASP A 125 8.09 13.57 -0.94
N LEU A 126 8.96 13.95 0.00
CA LEU A 126 8.80 15.13 0.87
C LEU A 126 7.39 15.25 1.48
N GLY A 127 6.80 14.13 1.90
CA GLY A 127 5.46 14.06 2.50
C GLY A 127 4.30 14.04 1.50
N VAL A 128 4.56 14.27 0.21
CA VAL A 128 3.56 14.20 -0.86
C VAL A 128 3.47 12.77 -1.39
N LYS A 129 2.25 12.25 -1.51
CA LYS A 129 1.99 10.91 -2.07
C LYS A 129 2.36 10.91 -3.55
N GLN A 130 3.26 10.01 -3.96
CA GLN A 130 3.70 9.89 -5.37
C GLN A 130 3.05 8.69 -6.07
N ARG A 131 3.02 7.55 -5.38
CA ARG A 131 2.56 6.29 -5.95
C ARG A 131 1.94 5.40 -4.88
N MET A 132 0.93 4.63 -5.27
CA MET A 132 0.35 3.56 -4.46
C MET A 132 0.28 2.29 -5.29
N GLU A 133 0.78 1.19 -4.75
CA GLU A 133 0.78 -0.13 -5.38
C GLU A 133 -0.08 -1.06 -4.53
N TRP A 134 -1.13 -1.62 -5.12
CA TRP A 134 -1.96 -2.66 -4.51
C TRP A 134 -1.53 -4.01 -5.09
N PHE A 135 -1.37 -5.01 -4.23
CA PHE A 135 -0.96 -6.35 -4.60
C PHE A 135 -2.02 -7.35 -4.14
N TYR A 136 -2.45 -8.23 -5.04
CA TYR A 136 -3.49 -9.23 -4.80
C TYR A 136 -2.94 -10.65 -5.05
N PRO A 137 -2.00 -11.14 -4.21
CA PRO A 137 -1.24 -12.36 -4.50
C PRO A 137 -2.09 -13.64 -4.53
N LYS A 138 -3.26 -13.63 -3.90
CA LYS A 138 -4.19 -14.77 -3.90
C LYS A 138 -5.35 -14.61 -4.87
N ASN A 139 -5.36 -13.55 -5.67
CA ASN A 139 -6.44 -13.34 -6.62
C ASN A 139 -6.23 -14.22 -7.86
N GLU A 140 -7.19 -15.09 -8.16
CA GLU A 140 -7.13 -15.95 -9.32
C GLU A 140 -7.65 -15.28 -10.60
N LEU A 141 -8.53 -14.28 -10.50
CA LEU A 141 -9.20 -13.65 -11.63
C LEU A 141 -9.32 -12.14 -11.40
N GLY A 142 -9.08 -11.35 -12.44
CA GLY A 142 -9.01 -9.89 -12.38
C GLY A 142 -7.56 -9.43 -12.26
N TYR A 143 -7.28 -8.56 -11.29
CA TYR A 143 -5.98 -7.90 -11.13
C TYR A 143 -5.03 -8.67 -10.19
N VAL A 144 -3.77 -8.76 -10.58
CA VAL A 144 -2.67 -9.16 -9.69
C VAL A 144 -2.07 -7.94 -8.98
N GLN A 145 -2.08 -6.78 -9.65
CA GLN A 145 -1.52 -5.55 -9.13
C GLN A 145 -2.21 -4.31 -9.73
N VAL A 146 -2.38 -3.26 -8.92
CA VAL A 146 -2.90 -1.96 -9.36
C VAL A 146 -1.96 -0.86 -8.88
N ASN A 147 -1.43 -0.07 -9.80
CA ASN A 147 -0.51 1.04 -9.52
C ASN A 147 -1.21 2.38 -9.78
N THR A 148 -1.36 3.21 -8.75
CA THR A 148 -1.91 4.56 -8.87
C THR A 148 -0.80 5.59 -8.70
N PHE A 149 -0.73 6.56 -9.61
CA PHE A 149 0.25 7.63 -9.63
C PHE A 149 -0.42 8.97 -9.40
N TYR A 150 0.30 9.85 -8.71
CA TYR A 150 -0.17 11.17 -8.31
C TYR A 150 0.78 12.25 -8.82
N ASP A 151 0.25 13.43 -9.10
CA ASP A 151 1.05 14.61 -9.39
C ASP A 151 1.60 15.24 -8.09
N PRO A 152 2.49 16.26 -8.17
CA PRO A 152 3.00 16.95 -6.99
C PRO A 152 1.93 17.66 -6.13
N SER A 153 0.71 17.86 -6.62
CA SER A 153 -0.42 18.38 -5.85
C SER A 153 -1.24 17.28 -5.15
N GLY A 154 -0.87 16.01 -5.34
CA GLY A 154 -1.56 14.85 -4.79
C GLY A 154 -2.78 14.40 -5.60
N LYS A 155 -2.98 14.92 -6.81
CA LYS A 155 -4.10 14.52 -7.69
C LYS A 155 -3.73 13.29 -8.49
N LEU A 156 -4.72 12.41 -8.71
CA LEU A 156 -4.54 11.18 -9.49
C LEU A 156 -4.33 11.52 -10.98
N ILE A 157 -3.24 11.00 -11.55
CA ILE A 157 -2.89 11.20 -12.96
C ILE A 157 -2.93 9.93 -13.80
N ARG A 158 -2.69 8.77 -13.15
CA ARG A 158 -2.61 7.49 -13.85
C ARG A 158 -2.91 6.32 -12.92
N THR A 159 -3.66 5.34 -13.41
CA THR A 159 -3.82 4.02 -12.78
C THR A 159 -3.45 2.93 -13.77
N GLU A 160 -2.54 2.04 -13.42
CA GLU A 160 -2.17 0.87 -14.21
C GLU A 160 -2.69 -0.39 -13.53
N ASN A 161 -3.47 -1.20 -14.25
CA ASN A 161 -3.98 -2.47 -13.78
C ASN A 161 -3.22 -3.59 -14.50
N LEU A 162 -2.60 -4.49 -13.74
CA LEU A 162 -1.95 -5.69 -14.24
C LEU A 162 -2.86 -6.89 -13.95
N TYR A 163 -3.16 -7.66 -14.98
CA TYR A 163 -4.12 -8.77 -14.88
C TYR A 163 -3.43 -10.07 -14.47
N THR A 164 -4.20 -10.93 -13.80
CA THR A 164 -3.79 -12.31 -13.48
C THR A 164 -3.63 -13.14 -14.75
N GLU A 165 -2.79 -14.18 -14.73
CA GLU A 165 -2.62 -15.07 -15.89
C GLU A 165 -3.95 -15.69 -16.38
N LYS A 166 -4.86 -16.00 -15.44
CA LYS A 166 -6.18 -16.56 -15.77
C LYS A 166 -7.01 -15.54 -16.54
N SER A 167 -7.10 -14.29 -16.09
CA SER A 167 -7.75 -13.21 -16.85
C SER A 167 -7.09 -12.98 -18.20
N ILE A 168 -5.76 -13.01 -18.26
CA ILE A 168 -5.03 -12.89 -19.53
C ILE A 168 -5.42 -13.99 -20.52
N ARG A 169 -5.58 -15.24 -20.05
CA ARG A 169 -6.02 -16.36 -20.88
C ARG A 169 -7.47 -16.22 -21.36
N PHE A 170 -8.35 -15.67 -20.53
CA PHE A 170 -9.77 -15.48 -20.89
C PHE A 170 -9.98 -14.29 -21.82
N ASP A 171 -9.42 -13.14 -21.46
CA ASP A 171 -9.76 -11.86 -22.06
C ASP A 171 -8.70 -11.38 -23.06
N GLY A 172 -7.51 -11.99 -23.04
CA GLY A 172 -6.38 -11.61 -23.90
C GLY A 172 -5.68 -10.31 -23.49
N CYS A 173 -6.16 -9.62 -22.45
CA CYS A 173 -5.63 -8.34 -21.96
C CYS A 173 -4.62 -8.55 -20.82
N SER A 174 -3.39 -8.07 -21.01
CA SER A 174 -2.30 -8.15 -20.02
C SER A 174 -2.27 -6.98 -19.04
N LYS A 175 -2.66 -5.81 -19.52
CA LYS A 175 -2.55 -4.55 -18.78
C LYS A 175 -3.58 -3.55 -19.30
N SER A 176 -4.13 -2.76 -18.38
CA SER A 176 -4.83 -1.53 -18.75
C SER A 176 -4.25 -0.32 -18.04
N VAL A 177 -4.28 0.84 -18.69
CA VAL A 177 -3.77 2.10 -18.14
C VAL A 177 -4.84 3.16 -18.31
N PHE A 178 -5.27 3.72 -17.19
CA PHE A 178 -6.23 4.79 -17.11
C PHE A 178 -5.52 6.10 -16.81
N TYR A 179 -5.80 7.16 -17.58
CA TYR A 179 -5.21 8.49 -17.41
C TYR A 179 -6.29 9.48 -17.02
N SER A 180 -5.97 10.37 -16.09
CA SER A 180 -6.87 11.39 -15.57
C SER A 180 -6.20 12.72 -15.32
N GLU A 181 -7.00 13.76 -15.24
CA GLU A 181 -6.62 15.08 -14.74
C GLU A 181 -7.56 15.41 -13.56
N GLY A 182 -7.15 15.05 -12.35
CA GLY A 182 -8.03 15.10 -11.19
C GLY A 182 -9.18 14.10 -11.33
N GLU A 183 -10.43 14.59 -11.32
CA GLU A 183 -11.63 13.75 -11.48
C GLU A 183 -11.98 13.46 -12.95
N LYS A 184 -11.34 14.16 -13.90
CA LYS A 184 -11.64 14.03 -15.32
C LYS A 184 -10.93 12.82 -15.91
N ARG A 185 -11.69 11.95 -16.57
CA ARG A 185 -11.17 10.81 -17.32
C ARG A 185 -10.64 11.33 -18.66
N LEU A 186 -9.39 11.04 -19.02
CA LEU A 186 -8.80 11.49 -20.30
C LEU A 186 -8.81 10.36 -21.33
N LYS A 187 -8.16 9.24 -21.00
CA LYS A 187 -8.10 8.07 -21.85
C LYS A 187 -7.88 6.79 -21.06
N ARG A 188 -8.26 5.66 -21.65
CA ARG A 188 -7.92 4.32 -21.19
C ARG A 188 -7.24 3.56 -22.31
N GLU A 189 -6.17 2.86 -21.99
CA GLU A 189 -5.41 2.02 -22.90
C GLU A 189 -5.47 0.58 -22.40
N TRP A 190 -5.63 -0.38 -23.30
CA TRP A 190 -5.52 -1.80 -23.02
C TRP A 190 -4.42 -2.39 -23.90
N PHE A 191 -3.63 -3.30 -23.33
CA PHE A 191 -2.51 -3.93 -23.99
C PHE A 191 -2.77 -5.43 -24.07
N PHE A 192 -2.88 -5.94 -25.30
CA PHE A 192 -3.26 -7.31 -25.57
C PHE A 192 -2.04 -8.22 -25.74
N THR A 193 -2.25 -9.50 -25.48
CA THR A 193 -1.26 -10.55 -25.75
C THR A 193 -1.10 -10.79 -27.24
N GLU A 194 0.02 -11.37 -27.65
CA GLU A 194 0.24 -11.81 -29.03
C GLU A 194 -0.84 -12.78 -29.51
N THR A 195 -1.32 -13.68 -28.63
CA THR A 195 -2.38 -14.64 -28.96
C THR A 195 -3.67 -13.92 -29.33
N TYR A 196 -4.08 -12.92 -28.53
CA TYR A 196 -5.24 -12.10 -28.84
C TYR A 196 -5.05 -11.30 -30.13
N ALA A 197 -3.88 -10.67 -30.30
CA ALA A 197 -3.58 -9.87 -31.48
C ALA A 197 -3.63 -10.71 -32.77
N LYS A 198 -3.06 -11.91 -32.77
CA LYS A 198 -3.12 -12.86 -33.91
C LYS A 198 -4.57 -13.21 -34.29
N ALA A 199 -5.45 -13.37 -33.31
CA ALA A 199 -6.86 -13.65 -33.53
C ALA A 199 -7.67 -12.40 -33.97
N ASN A 200 -7.16 -11.19 -33.71
CA ASN A 200 -7.88 -9.93 -33.89
C ASN A 200 -7.16 -8.96 -34.83
N ASN A 201 -6.74 -9.45 -36.00
CA ASN A 201 -6.17 -8.62 -37.08
C ASN A 201 -4.96 -7.78 -36.64
N GLY A 202 -4.12 -8.32 -35.75
CA GLY A 202 -2.93 -7.65 -35.24
C GLY A 202 -3.20 -6.60 -34.16
N ALA A 203 -4.43 -6.49 -33.62
CA ALA A 203 -4.74 -5.52 -32.57
C ALA A 203 -3.98 -5.82 -31.26
N VAL A 204 -2.88 -5.09 -31.02
CA VAL A 204 -2.06 -5.19 -29.80
C VAL A 204 -2.45 -4.17 -28.73
N ARG A 205 -3.16 -3.10 -29.12
CA ARG A 205 -3.58 -2.03 -28.20
C ARG A 205 -4.98 -1.50 -28.53
N LYS A 206 -5.84 -1.34 -27.52
CA LYS A 206 -7.10 -0.55 -27.58
C LYS A 206 -6.87 0.78 -26.87
N VAL A 207 -7.39 1.88 -27.41
CA VAL A 207 -7.39 3.20 -26.77
C VAL A 207 -8.79 3.78 -26.83
N THR A 208 -9.35 4.11 -25.68
CA THR A 208 -10.61 4.85 -25.56
C THR A 208 -10.32 6.25 -25.04
N VAL A 209 -10.71 7.27 -25.80
CA VAL A 209 -10.58 8.68 -25.44
C VAL A 209 -11.92 9.18 -24.93
N TYR A 210 -11.91 9.75 -23.73
CA TYR A 210 -13.08 10.37 -23.11
C TYR A 210 -13.06 11.87 -23.40
N PHE A 211 -14.24 12.42 -23.66
CA PHE A 211 -14.42 13.83 -23.96
C PHE A 211 -15.27 14.44 -22.83
N ASP A 212 -14.70 15.39 -22.11
CA ASP A 212 -15.41 16.12 -21.07
C ASP A 212 -15.91 17.45 -21.62
N ASN A 213 -17.22 17.55 -21.83
CA ASN A 213 -17.89 18.80 -22.13
C ASN A 213 -19.18 18.87 -21.30
N PRO A 214 -19.24 19.77 -20.30
CA PRO A 214 -20.36 19.83 -19.36
C PRO A 214 -21.68 20.22 -20.02
N ASN A 215 -21.64 20.85 -21.20
CA ASN A 215 -22.84 21.29 -21.91
C ASN A 215 -23.31 20.23 -22.93
N PHE A 216 -22.41 19.36 -23.40
CA PHE A 216 -22.70 18.40 -24.47
C PHE A 216 -21.93 17.10 -24.21
N PRO A 217 -22.56 16.08 -23.61
CA PRO A 217 -21.88 14.79 -23.42
C PRO A 217 -21.50 14.20 -24.77
N ILE A 218 -20.21 13.98 -24.97
CA ILE A 218 -19.66 13.37 -26.18
C ILE A 218 -19.34 11.91 -25.86
N ALA A 219 -19.87 10.99 -26.67
CA ALA A 219 -19.57 9.57 -26.51
C ALA A 219 -18.05 9.31 -26.64
N PRO A 220 -17.48 8.42 -25.81
CA PRO A 220 -16.08 8.03 -25.95
C PRO A 220 -15.77 7.48 -27.34
N LYS A 221 -14.56 7.72 -27.84
CA LYS A 221 -14.09 7.15 -29.10
C LYS A 221 -13.04 6.08 -28.85
N THR A 222 -13.20 4.93 -29.48
CA THR A 222 -12.32 3.77 -29.33
C THR A 222 -11.57 3.50 -30.62
N TYR A 223 -10.27 3.23 -30.50
CA TYR A 223 -9.36 2.91 -31.59
C TYR A 223 -8.54 1.66 -31.23
N TYR A 224 -8.22 0.85 -32.22
CA TYR A 224 -7.32 -0.30 -32.07
C TYR A 224 -6.07 -0.08 -32.92
N PHE A 225 -4.92 -0.49 -32.41
CA PHE A 225 -3.61 -0.30 -33.05
C PHE A 225 -2.85 -1.62 -33.17
N ASN A 226 -2.12 -1.78 -34.28
CA ASN A 226 -1.11 -2.83 -34.44
C ASN A 226 0.26 -2.42 -33.84
N ASP A 227 1.27 -3.25 -34.02
CA ASP A 227 2.64 -3.01 -33.52
C ASP A 227 3.39 -1.91 -34.28
N GLN A 228 2.87 -1.45 -35.43
CA GLN A 228 3.36 -0.29 -36.18
C GLN A 228 2.58 1.02 -35.86
N ASP A 229 1.74 1.03 -34.81
CA ASP A 229 0.87 2.15 -34.44
C ASP A 229 -0.18 2.55 -35.51
N GLU A 230 -0.51 1.65 -36.44
CA GLU A 230 -1.55 1.86 -37.44
C GLU A 230 -2.91 1.41 -36.91
N THR A 231 -3.97 2.13 -37.29
CA THR A 231 -5.33 1.78 -36.87
C THR A 231 -5.81 0.51 -37.56
N VAL A 232 -6.31 -0.45 -36.78
CA VAL A 232 -6.89 -1.70 -37.27
C VAL A 232 -8.33 -1.88 -36.79
N THR A 233 -9.08 -2.77 -37.44
CA THR A 233 -10.42 -3.18 -36.97
C THR A 233 -10.32 -4.62 -36.47
N PRO A 234 -10.54 -4.89 -35.17
CA PRO A 234 -10.46 -6.26 -34.64
C PRO A 234 -11.59 -7.12 -35.19
N ALA A 235 -11.36 -8.43 -35.29
CA ALA A 235 -12.40 -9.38 -35.70
C ALA A 235 -13.53 -9.49 -34.67
N GLN A 236 -13.17 -9.44 -33.37
CA GLN A 236 -14.09 -9.38 -32.24
C GLN A 236 -13.69 -8.22 -31.33
N PRO A 237 -14.48 -7.12 -31.28
CA PRO A 237 -14.20 -6.00 -30.39
C PRO A 237 -14.13 -6.41 -28.92
N PHE A 238 -13.20 -5.80 -28.18
CA PHE A 238 -13.05 -6.02 -26.75
C PHE A 238 -14.09 -5.21 -25.96
N GLU A 239 -15.00 -5.89 -25.25
CA GLU A 239 -16.22 -5.30 -24.65
C GLU A 239 -16.08 -4.78 -23.21
N GLU A 240 -14.90 -4.83 -22.57
CA GLU A 240 -14.75 -4.13 -21.27
C GLU A 240 -14.68 -2.61 -21.49
N ASP A 241 -15.67 -1.89 -20.97
CA ASP A 241 -15.67 -0.42 -20.81
C ASP A 241 -15.82 -0.01 -19.32
#